data_AF-A0A1C5NVK4-F1
#
_entry.id   AF-A0A1C5NVK4-F1
#
_cell.length_a   1.000
_cell.length_b   1.000
_cell.length_c   1.000
_cell.angle_alpha   90.00
_cell.angle_beta   90.00
_cell.angle_gamma   90.00
#
_symmetry.space_group_name_H-M   'P 1'
#
loop_
_entity.id
_entity.type
_entity.pdbx_description
1 polymer ?
#
loop_
_entity_poly.entity_id
_entity_poly.type
_entity_poly.pdbx_seq_one_letter_code
_entity_poly.pdbx_strand_id
1 'polypeptide(L)'
;MAEIKNLPVSLIQTSPRNPRKTFDEEKLKELAQNIEEQGLLQPITVRVIKEGDSVIDEDTGEVINSESKYEIVCGERRFRAWNMLAKKSDKYNEIPCIVREMTDEQAFDAMITENLQRQDVDPVEEAIAFSLLLENGNSVDDIALRFGKSTRFVQDRVKLKGLIPELIEMLREDLIPISGAMLLAKLDVDAQKEFYNEEVNGEDGVTLSDIKDYIDDLFCVIDKAQFFSEDNFSDSIPSCSSCINNTANHGCLFYEMKGKEQKCINRECFSRKQQEYVKYRVMKEAENLVKKGEPLTFGKSVIVIEPPRSWDTESEKQRKEDTIKMYNDMGFEVVYSSVFDHPCFYSESDERIAEKLENNEVYRCIEVLGYSRPEFKVSFYYLKKSSSVKGACNVSNQIEAENIRQKIKRNGELMVEKKTETMRKWADDMDDYTSKSDGMSPNEQIIFDVLVMKGCGYLFQKSIGLNINKIDIVQYVTDNAKERNKWYREFIRAKLSEAAVMYDSDLKKLQDMLFSEQYPERYNEMTSKLTSSYAKKEENLNEKLKELVGEQ
;
A
#
# COMPACT_ATOMS: atom_id res chain seq x y z
N MET A 1 44.34 18.73 7.12
CA MET A 1 43.80 17.86 6.04
C MET A 1 43.26 16.63 6.73
N ALA A 2 42.05 16.19 6.40
CA ALA A 2 41.50 14.99 7.04
C ALA A 2 42.29 13.77 6.54
N GLU A 3 42.92 13.05 7.46
CA GLU A 3 43.76 11.88 7.15
C GLU A 3 42.88 10.68 6.79
N ILE A 4 43.22 9.99 5.70
CA ILE A 4 42.55 8.75 5.31
C ILE A 4 43.25 7.60 6.03
N LYS A 5 42.50 6.87 6.86
CA LYS A 5 42.96 5.70 7.60
C LYS A 5 42.19 4.48 7.14
N ASN A 6 42.90 3.39 6.90
CA ASN A 6 42.26 2.09 6.69
C ASN A 6 41.87 1.54 8.06
N LEU A 7 40.57 1.31 8.24
CA LEU A 7 40.04 0.81 9.51
C LEU A 7 39.40 -0.56 9.31
N PRO A 8 39.57 -1.48 10.27
CA PRO A 8 38.87 -2.76 10.27
C PRO A 8 37.36 -2.54 10.22
N VAL A 9 36.68 -3.20 9.29
CA VAL A 9 35.22 -3.16 9.14
C VAL A 9 34.51 -3.59 10.43
N SER A 10 35.13 -4.46 11.23
CA SER A 10 34.62 -4.94 12.53
C SER A 10 34.55 -3.86 13.62
N LEU A 11 35.41 -2.84 13.54
CA LEU A 11 35.44 -1.73 14.48
C LEU A 11 34.45 -0.62 14.12
N ILE A 12 33.84 -0.72 12.93
CA ILE A 12 32.92 0.26 12.38
C ILE A 12 31.50 -0.27 12.52
N GLN A 13 30.66 0.46 13.24
CA GLN A 13 29.24 0.16 13.35
C GLN A 13 28.39 1.15 12.55
N THR A 14 27.24 0.66 12.08
CA THR A 14 26.18 1.53 11.53
C THR A 14 25.51 2.29 12.66
N SER A 15 25.15 3.54 12.42
CA SER A 15 24.48 4.33 13.44
C SER A 15 23.00 3.93 13.52
N PRO A 16 22.46 3.66 14.72
CA PRO A 16 21.02 3.45 14.90
C PRO A 16 20.19 4.69 14.60
N ARG A 17 20.84 5.87 14.57
CA ARG A 17 20.23 7.17 14.29
C ARG A 17 20.19 7.51 12.80
N ASN A 18 20.58 6.60 11.89
CA ASN A 18 20.50 6.88 10.46
C ASN A 18 19.03 7.05 10.01
N PRO A 19 18.66 8.20 9.42
CA PRO A 19 17.32 8.40 8.86
C PRO A 19 17.01 7.43 7.71
N ARG A 20 18.02 7.01 6.95
CA ARG A 20 17.85 6.07 5.85
C ARG A 20 17.78 4.65 6.36
N LYS A 21 16.58 4.07 6.31
CA LYS A 21 16.34 2.66 6.69
C LYS A 21 16.11 1.76 5.49
N THR A 22 15.75 2.34 4.34
CA THR A 22 15.46 1.57 3.14
C THR A 22 16.69 1.49 2.22
N PHE A 23 17.06 0.24 1.89
CA PHE A 23 18.14 -0.05 0.98
C PHE A 23 17.67 -1.10 -0.02
N ASP A 24 17.77 -0.76 -1.30
CA ASP A 24 17.52 -1.67 -2.40
C ASP A 24 18.71 -2.64 -2.51
N GLU A 25 18.47 -3.90 -2.20
CA GLU A 25 19.49 -4.96 -2.18
C GLU A 25 20.08 -5.23 -3.59
N GLU A 26 19.30 -5.05 -4.67
CA GLU A 26 19.80 -5.20 -6.04
C GLU A 26 20.80 -4.08 -6.36
N LYS A 27 20.43 -2.81 -6.07
CA LYS A 27 21.33 -1.65 -6.25
C LYS A 27 22.56 -1.71 -5.34
N LEU A 28 22.47 -2.37 -4.18
CA LEU A 28 23.62 -2.60 -3.31
C LEU A 28 24.59 -3.63 -3.90
N LYS A 29 24.08 -4.72 -4.51
CA LYS A 29 24.92 -5.71 -5.22
C LYS A 29 25.63 -5.08 -6.42
N GLU A 30 24.92 -4.29 -7.21
CA GLU A 30 25.53 -3.55 -8.33
C GLU A 30 26.65 -2.60 -7.85
N LEU A 31 26.43 -1.91 -6.73
CA LEU A 31 27.45 -1.06 -6.12
C LEU A 31 28.65 -1.89 -5.62
N ALA A 32 28.41 -3.05 -5.01
CA ALA A 32 29.48 -3.95 -4.56
C ALA A 32 30.31 -4.46 -5.75
N GLN A 33 29.68 -4.83 -6.87
CA GLN A 33 30.39 -5.25 -8.08
C GLN A 33 31.25 -4.11 -8.66
N ASN A 34 30.71 -2.89 -8.73
CA ASN A 34 31.49 -1.73 -9.17
C ASN A 34 32.69 -1.44 -8.26
N ILE A 35 32.52 -1.57 -6.94
CA ILE A 35 33.59 -1.41 -5.95
C ILE A 35 34.65 -2.51 -6.11
N GLU A 36 34.26 -3.73 -6.46
CA GLU A 36 35.20 -4.83 -6.70
C GLU A 36 36.08 -4.58 -7.94
N GLU A 37 35.50 -4.01 -9.00
CA GLU A 37 36.20 -3.70 -10.26
C GLU A 37 37.09 -2.45 -10.17
N GLN A 38 36.58 -1.37 -9.57
CA GLN A 38 37.25 -0.05 -9.58
C GLN A 38 37.85 0.36 -8.23
N GLY A 39 37.58 -0.39 -7.16
CA GLY A 39 37.91 0.02 -5.79
C GLY A 39 36.94 1.07 -5.23
N LEU A 40 37.14 1.46 -3.97
CA LEU A 40 36.34 2.50 -3.34
C LEU A 40 36.86 3.89 -3.73
N LEU A 41 36.22 4.53 -4.71
CA LEU A 41 36.62 5.84 -5.23
C LEU A 41 36.54 6.97 -4.19
N GLN A 42 35.56 6.89 -3.28
CA GLN A 42 35.37 7.87 -2.21
C GLN A 42 35.34 7.17 -0.85
N PRO A 43 36.27 7.48 0.08
CA PRO A 43 36.29 6.88 1.41
C PRO A 43 35.03 7.20 2.22
N ILE A 44 34.70 6.34 3.18
CA ILE A 44 33.59 6.58 4.12
C ILE A 44 34.03 7.55 5.22
N THR A 45 33.11 8.25 5.86
CA THR A 45 33.42 9.11 7.02
C THR A 45 32.92 8.44 8.28
N VAL A 46 33.80 8.35 9.29
CA VAL A 46 33.48 7.75 10.59
C VAL A 46 33.88 8.67 11.74
N ARG A 47 33.24 8.50 12.88
CA ARG A 47 33.61 9.15 14.15
C ARG A 47 33.98 8.13 15.22
N VAL A 48 34.74 8.57 16.21
CA VAL A 48 35.07 7.76 17.40
C VAL A 48 33.91 7.84 18.39
N ILE A 49 33.41 6.69 18.88
CA ILE A 49 32.36 6.63 19.92
C ILE A 49 32.94 6.29 21.28
N LYS A 50 33.87 5.34 21.30
CA LYS A 50 34.56 4.94 22.51
C LYS A 50 36.03 5.00 22.18
N GLU A 51 36.75 5.90 22.85
CA GLU A 51 38.20 5.87 22.84
C GLU A 51 38.67 4.59 23.54
N GLY A 52 39.79 4.08 23.05
CA GLY A 52 40.37 2.90 23.64
C GLY A 52 40.85 3.19 25.05
N ASP A 53 40.16 2.66 26.06
CA ASP A 53 40.64 2.74 27.43
C ASP A 53 41.61 1.60 27.71
N SER A 54 42.70 1.95 28.39
CA SER A 54 43.62 1.02 29.01
C SER A 54 43.07 0.65 30.39
N VAL A 55 42.29 -0.41 30.49
CA VAL A 55 41.75 -0.88 31.77
C VAL A 55 42.75 -1.85 32.38
N ILE A 56 43.13 -1.61 33.64
CA ILE A 56 43.98 -2.53 34.39
C ILE A 56 43.06 -3.57 35.02
N ASP A 57 43.23 -4.82 34.66
CA ASP A 57 42.51 -5.92 35.29
C ASP A 57 42.95 -6.04 36.76
N GLU A 58 42.04 -5.86 37.71
CA GLU A 58 42.35 -5.79 39.15
C GLU A 58 42.81 -7.14 39.73
N ASP A 59 42.49 -8.25 39.06
CA ASP A 59 42.86 -9.60 39.48
C ASP A 59 44.20 -10.05 38.86
N THR A 60 44.55 -9.55 37.67
CA THR A 60 45.77 -9.99 36.93
C THR A 60 46.85 -8.91 36.75
N GLY A 61 46.53 -7.64 36.96
CA GLY A 61 47.46 -6.51 36.83
C GLY A 61 47.83 -6.13 35.39
N GLU A 62 47.17 -6.71 34.39
CA GLU A 62 47.44 -6.47 32.97
C GLU A 62 46.69 -5.24 32.40
N VAL A 63 47.37 -4.52 31.49
CA VAL A 63 46.80 -3.37 30.78
C VAL A 63 46.05 -3.85 29.54
N ILE A 64 44.72 -3.98 29.65
CA ILE A 64 43.85 -4.31 28.53
C ILE A 64 43.57 -3.02 27.74
N ASN A 65 44.24 -2.86 26.60
CA ASN A 65 43.93 -1.77 25.66
C ASN A 65 42.67 -2.12 24.87
N SER A 66 41.55 -1.47 25.20
CA SER A 66 40.33 -1.57 24.40
C SER A 66 40.56 -0.87 23.06
N GLU A 67 40.20 -1.48 21.92
CA GLU A 67 40.29 -0.79 20.63
C GLU A 67 39.20 0.28 20.51
N SER A 68 39.55 1.41 19.88
CA SER A 68 38.57 2.48 19.66
C SER A 68 37.46 2.01 18.72
N LYS A 69 36.20 2.25 19.10
CA LYS A 69 35.04 1.91 18.29
C LYS A 69 34.62 3.11 17.45
N TYR A 70 34.31 2.84 16.18
CA TYR A 70 33.93 3.85 15.21
C TYR A 70 32.47 3.69 14.78
N GLU A 71 31.82 4.81 14.45
CA GLU A 71 30.49 4.83 13.84
C GLU A 71 30.50 5.60 12.53
N ILE A 72 29.74 5.08 11.57
CA ILE A 72 29.59 5.66 10.25
C ILE A 72 28.76 6.93 10.33
N VAL A 73 29.32 8.00 9.78
CA VAL A 73 28.67 9.30 9.61
C VAL A 73 28.22 9.50 8.17
N CYS A 74 29.04 9.12 7.18
CA CYS A 74 28.67 9.26 5.77
C CYS A 74 29.11 8.02 4.97
N GLY A 75 28.26 7.60 4.02
CA GLY A 75 28.57 6.52 3.08
C GLY A 75 28.12 5.13 3.53
N GLU A 76 27.00 5.01 4.27
CA GLU A 76 26.50 3.71 4.71
C GLU A 76 26.27 2.72 3.55
N ARG A 77 25.78 3.16 2.39
CA ARG A 77 25.66 2.28 1.20
C ARG A 77 27.00 1.71 0.75
N ARG A 78 28.05 2.53 0.76
CA ARG A 78 29.41 2.13 0.41
C ARG A 78 29.93 1.14 1.46
N PHE A 79 29.69 1.41 2.74
CA PHE A 79 30.04 0.47 3.80
C PHE A 79 29.28 -0.86 3.70
N ARG A 80 27.96 -0.85 3.42
CA ARG A 80 27.17 -2.08 3.24
C ARG A 80 27.66 -2.89 2.04
N ALA A 81 27.89 -2.24 0.90
CA ALA A 81 28.47 -2.88 -0.28
C ALA A 81 29.88 -3.41 0.00
N TRP A 82 30.72 -2.64 0.67
CA TRP A 82 32.07 -3.06 1.08
C TRP A 82 32.03 -4.21 2.10
N ASN A 83 31.10 -4.20 3.05
CA ASN A 83 30.89 -5.27 4.03
C ASN A 83 30.36 -6.54 3.34
N MET A 84 29.55 -6.43 2.28
CA MET A 84 29.20 -7.57 1.43
C MET A 84 30.44 -8.15 0.73
N LEU A 85 31.40 -7.32 0.33
CA LEU A 85 32.68 -7.77 -0.22
C LEU A 85 33.63 -8.33 0.86
N ALA A 86 33.67 -7.72 2.05
CA ALA A 86 34.46 -8.16 3.20
C ALA A 86 34.03 -9.54 3.70
N LYS A 87 32.71 -9.82 3.65
CA LYS A 87 32.17 -11.17 3.90
C LYS A 87 32.58 -12.20 2.85
N LYS A 88 32.99 -11.78 1.64
CA LYS A 88 33.42 -12.65 0.53
C LYS A 88 34.93 -12.81 0.44
N SER A 89 35.69 -11.78 0.80
CA SER A 89 37.15 -11.76 0.67
C SER A 89 37.80 -10.84 1.71
N ASP A 90 38.84 -11.37 2.36
CA ASP A 90 39.64 -10.64 3.35
C ASP A 90 40.35 -9.39 2.80
N LYS A 91 40.46 -9.26 1.46
CA LYS A 91 40.95 -8.05 0.78
C LYS A 91 40.18 -6.80 1.19
N TYR A 92 38.93 -6.95 1.63
CA TYR A 92 38.04 -5.86 2.02
C TYR A 92 37.83 -5.78 3.55
N ASN A 93 38.67 -6.44 4.36
CA ASN A 93 38.58 -6.37 5.83
C ASN A 93 38.88 -4.97 6.39
N GLU A 94 39.68 -4.20 5.67
CA GLU A 94 39.90 -2.80 5.96
C GLU A 94 39.22 -1.93 4.91
N ILE A 95 38.54 -0.88 5.34
CA ILE A 95 37.90 0.09 4.45
C ILE A 95 38.57 1.46 4.63
N PRO A 96 38.89 2.18 3.54
CA PRO A 96 39.46 3.52 3.66
C PRO A 96 38.41 4.47 4.22
N CYS A 97 38.76 5.06 5.37
CA CYS A 97 37.92 5.92 6.19
C CYS A 97 38.56 7.30 6.38
N ILE A 98 37.73 8.33 6.47
CA ILE A 98 38.11 9.61 7.04
C ILE A 98 37.61 9.64 8.48
N VAL A 99 38.53 9.65 9.44
CA VAL A 99 38.19 9.74 10.87
C VAL A 99 38.02 11.20 11.25
N ARG A 100 36.88 11.55 11.84
CA ARG A 100 36.61 12.89 12.37
C ARG A 100 36.13 12.80 13.81
N GLU A 101 36.65 13.69 14.65
CA GLU A 101 36.08 13.91 15.97
C GLU A 101 34.80 14.72 15.80
N MET A 102 33.69 14.14 16.27
CA MET A 102 32.36 14.73 16.18
C MET A 102 31.58 14.34 17.43
N THR A 103 30.88 15.32 18.01
CA THR A 103 29.87 15.03 19.02
C THR A 103 28.72 14.21 18.42
N ASP A 104 27.89 13.60 19.28
CA ASP A 104 26.66 12.91 18.87
C ASP A 104 25.77 13.76 17.96
N GLU A 105 25.63 15.03 18.31
CA GLU A 105 24.83 16.00 17.58
C GLU A 105 25.45 16.34 16.22
N GLN A 106 26.76 16.59 16.17
CA GLN A 106 27.47 16.89 14.92
C GLN A 106 27.47 15.71 13.93
N ALA A 107 27.64 14.49 14.44
CA ALA A 107 27.61 13.29 13.62
C ALA A 107 26.23 13.03 13.04
N PHE A 108 25.20 13.15 13.89
CA PHE A 108 23.81 13.05 13.45
C PHE A 108 23.45 14.10 12.39
N ASP A 109 23.85 15.35 12.62
CA ASP A 109 23.65 16.45 11.70
C ASP A 109 24.30 16.19 10.34
N ALA A 110 25.52 15.67 10.34
CA ALA A 110 26.24 15.31 9.12
C ALA A 110 25.56 14.15 8.37
N MET A 111 25.07 13.13 9.09
CA MET A 111 24.31 12.02 8.51
C MET A 111 23.03 12.48 7.82
N ILE A 112 22.24 13.30 8.52
CA ILE A 112 20.99 13.84 7.99
C ILE A 112 21.27 14.73 6.77
N THR A 113 22.33 15.54 6.85
CA THR A 113 22.71 16.45 5.76
C THR A 113 23.09 15.70 4.49
N GLU A 114 23.91 14.64 4.62
CA GLU A 114 24.30 13.81 3.49
C GLU A 114 23.10 13.09 2.86
N ASN A 115 22.18 12.57 3.69
CA ASN A 115 21.00 11.88 3.18
C ASN A 115 20.07 12.83 2.40
N LEU A 116 19.81 14.02 2.94
CA LEU A 116 18.90 15.02 2.34
C LEU A 116 19.45 15.71 1.09
N GLN A 117 20.77 15.71 0.88
CA GLN A 117 21.39 16.31 -0.32
C GLN A 117 21.32 15.43 -1.58
N ARG A 118 20.71 14.24 -1.48
CA ARG A 118 20.57 13.34 -2.63
C ARG A 118 19.48 13.83 -3.57
N GLN A 119 19.63 13.57 -4.88
CA GLN A 119 18.63 13.99 -5.88
C GLN A 119 17.29 13.28 -5.70
N ASP A 120 17.31 12.00 -5.32
CA ASP A 120 16.12 11.16 -5.15
C ASP A 120 16.00 10.67 -3.69
N VAL A 121 15.60 11.57 -2.79
CA VAL A 121 15.25 11.20 -1.40
C VAL A 121 13.77 10.87 -1.34
N ASP A 122 13.45 9.73 -0.73
CA ASP A 122 12.08 9.32 -0.51
C ASP A 122 11.34 10.34 0.40
N PRO A 123 10.10 10.75 0.07
CA PRO A 123 9.30 11.67 0.88
C PRO A 123 9.20 11.30 2.36
N VAL A 124 9.14 10.01 2.70
CA VAL A 124 9.01 9.53 4.08
C VAL A 124 10.37 9.60 4.77
N GLU A 125 11.46 9.30 4.06
CA GLU A 125 12.83 9.53 4.57
C GLU A 125 13.10 11.02 4.84
N GLU A 126 12.66 11.94 3.97
CA GLU A 126 12.73 13.38 4.23
C GLU A 126 11.94 13.77 5.48
N ALA A 127 10.72 13.22 5.64
CA ALA A 127 9.87 13.50 6.79
C ALA A 127 10.51 13.07 8.11
N ILE A 128 11.08 11.86 8.15
CA ILE A 128 11.81 11.34 9.30
C ILE A 128 13.02 12.23 9.60
N ALA A 129 13.82 12.57 8.58
CA ALA A 129 15.02 13.38 8.72
C ALA A 129 14.72 14.79 9.27
N PHE A 130 13.71 15.47 8.75
CA PHE A 130 13.31 16.79 9.25
C PHE A 130 12.73 16.72 10.66
N SER A 131 11.92 15.69 10.98
CA SER A 131 11.37 15.50 12.32
C SER A 131 12.48 15.34 13.37
N LEU A 132 13.48 14.54 13.02
CA LEU A 132 14.68 14.28 13.81
C LEU A 132 15.50 15.56 14.08
N LEU A 133 15.66 16.44 13.08
CA LEU A 133 16.33 17.73 13.28
C LEU A 133 15.56 18.67 14.21
N LEU A 134 14.22 18.68 14.12
CA LEU A 134 13.35 19.46 15.00
C LEU A 134 13.42 18.94 16.45
N GLU A 135 13.44 17.62 16.65
CA GLU A 135 13.59 16.98 17.97
C GLU A 135 14.94 17.33 18.62
N ASN A 136 15.99 17.54 17.82
CA ASN A 136 17.29 18.02 18.28
C ASN A 136 17.35 19.55 18.53
N GLY A 137 16.23 20.27 18.42
CA GLY A 137 16.15 21.70 18.76
C GLY A 137 16.47 22.66 17.62
N ASN A 138 16.65 22.19 16.38
CA ASN A 138 16.73 23.08 15.22
C ASN A 138 15.36 23.73 14.96
N SER A 139 15.33 25.00 14.55
CA SER A 139 14.08 25.62 14.12
C SER A 139 13.73 25.22 12.68
N VAL A 140 12.45 25.32 12.32
CA VAL A 140 11.98 25.10 10.94
C VAL A 140 12.71 26.03 9.96
N ASP A 141 12.97 27.26 10.36
CA ASP A 141 13.62 28.29 9.53
C ASP A 141 15.09 27.92 9.28
N ASP A 142 15.79 27.41 10.29
CA ASP A 142 17.17 26.94 10.17
C ASP A 142 17.28 25.75 9.23
N ILE A 143 16.37 24.77 9.37
CA ILE A 143 16.33 23.59 8.49
C ILE A 143 16.05 24.03 7.04
N ALA A 144 15.06 24.90 6.83
CA ALA A 144 14.71 25.39 5.50
C ALA A 144 15.88 26.10 4.82
N LEU A 145 16.56 26.99 5.54
CA LEU A 145 17.73 27.72 5.05
C LEU A 145 18.92 26.78 4.77
N ARG A 146 19.18 25.82 5.66
CA ARG A 146 20.26 24.84 5.54
C ARG A 146 20.13 23.95 4.31
N PHE A 147 18.90 23.56 3.95
CA PHE A 147 18.63 22.65 2.84
C PHE A 147 18.14 23.34 1.55
N GLY A 148 18.09 24.68 1.53
CA GLY A 148 17.61 25.45 0.38
C GLY A 148 16.15 25.17 0.04
N LYS A 149 15.32 24.88 1.04
CA LYS A 149 13.89 24.61 0.90
C LYS A 149 13.08 25.74 1.53
N SER A 150 11.78 25.81 1.25
CA SER A 150 10.90 26.73 1.96
C SER A 150 10.53 26.20 3.34
N THR A 151 10.28 27.09 4.29
CA THR A 151 9.79 26.74 5.65
C THR A 151 8.51 25.91 5.57
N ARG A 152 7.62 26.27 4.64
CA ARG A 152 6.41 25.51 4.31
C ARG A 152 6.71 24.09 3.84
N PHE A 153 7.71 23.89 2.98
CA PHE A 153 8.09 22.56 2.50
C PHE A 153 8.52 21.66 3.67
N VAL A 154 9.36 22.17 4.58
CA VAL A 154 9.82 21.42 5.77
C VAL A 154 8.63 21.06 6.66
N GLN A 155 7.77 22.04 6.97
CA GLN A 155 6.56 21.81 7.79
C GLN A 155 5.61 20.80 7.16
N ASP A 156 5.39 20.87 5.85
CA ASP A 156 4.49 19.98 5.15
C ASP A 156 5.05 18.55 5.11
N ARG A 157 6.37 18.40 4.94
CA ARG A 157 7.02 17.09 4.89
C ARG A 157 7.03 16.38 6.25
N VAL A 158 7.33 17.10 7.33
CA VAL A 158 7.33 16.55 8.71
C VAL A 158 5.99 15.91 9.08
N LYS A 159 4.87 16.44 8.55
CA LYS A 159 3.53 15.90 8.82
C LYS A 159 3.38 14.45 8.41
N LEU A 160 4.09 13.97 7.38
CA LEU A 160 3.98 12.58 6.90
C LEU A 160 4.36 11.54 7.97
N LYS A 161 5.07 11.92 9.04
CA LYS A 161 5.34 11.06 10.20
C LYS A 161 4.05 10.55 10.88
N GLY A 162 2.93 11.26 10.71
CA GLY A 162 1.64 10.87 11.27
C GLY A 162 0.89 9.77 10.52
N LEU A 163 1.40 9.29 9.38
CA LEU A 163 0.74 8.25 8.58
C LEU A 163 0.86 6.85 9.19
N ILE A 164 -0.20 6.05 9.06
CA ILE A 164 -0.17 4.61 9.34
C ILE A 164 0.71 3.87 8.32
N PRO A 165 1.31 2.70 8.68
CA PRO A 165 2.18 1.94 7.79
C PRO A 165 1.58 1.63 6.42
N GLU A 166 0.29 1.31 6.37
CA GLU A 166 -0.44 0.98 5.16
C GLU A 166 -0.47 2.15 4.17
N LEU A 167 -0.73 3.38 4.64
CA LEU A 167 -0.72 4.59 3.82
C LEU A 167 0.70 5.02 3.43
N ILE A 168 1.72 4.66 4.21
CA ILE A 168 3.13 4.89 3.87
C ILE A 168 3.53 4.04 2.66
N GLU A 169 3.16 2.76 2.63
CA GLU A 169 3.45 1.91 1.48
C GLU A 169 2.71 2.38 0.22
N MET A 170 1.44 2.75 0.35
CA MET A 170 0.70 3.38 -0.75
C MET A 170 1.36 4.64 -1.31
N LEU A 171 1.93 5.49 -0.44
CA LEU A 171 2.65 6.68 -0.87
C LEU A 171 3.92 6.32 -1.64
N ARG A 172 4.62 5.24 -1.25
CA ARG A 172 5.82 4.75 -1.95
C ARG A 172 5.49 4.11 -3.29
N GLU A 173 4.31 3.51 -3.42
CA GLU A 173 3.79 2.93 -4.66
C GLU A 173 3.12 3.96 -5.57
N ASP A 174 3.18 5.26 -5.23
CA ASP A 174 2.54 6.37 -5.94
C ASP A 174 1.00 6.23 -6.08
N LEU A 175 0.37 5.41 -5.23
CA LEU A 175 -1.09 5.23 -5.18
C LEU A 175 -1.82 6.40 -4.54
N ILE A 176 -1.14 7.17 -3.68
CA ILE A 176 -1.66 8.43 -3.14
C ILE A 176 -0.73 9.60 -3.44
N PRO A 177 -1.25 10.77 -3.84
CA PRO A 177 -0.42 11.94 -4.02
C PRO A 177 0.13 12.42 -2.67
N ILE A 178 1.41 12.83 -2.65
CA ILE A 178 2.08 13.39 -1.46
C ILE A 178 1.22 14.46 -0.76
N SER A 179 0.61 15.37 -1.52
CA SER A 179 -0.23 16.42 -0.97
C SER A 179 -1.47 15.89 -0.25
N GLY A 180 -2.02 14.76 -0.69
CA GLY A 180 -3.14 14.07 -0.04
C GLY A 180 -2.67 13.32 1.21
N ALA A 181 -1.53 12.63 1.12
CA ALA A 181 -0.90 11.97 2.26
C ALA A 181 -0.60 12.95 3.41
N MET A 182 -0.17 14.18 3.10
CA MET A 182 0.03 15.25 4.08
C MET A 182 -1.26 15.73 4.78
N LEU A 183 -2.42 15.56 4.14
CA LEU A 183 -3.72 15.86 4.74
C LEU A 183 -4.16 14.71 5.65
N LEU A 184 -4.05 13.47 5.18
CA LEU A 184 -4.38 12.26 5.94
C LEU A 184 -3.53 12.14 7.21
N ALA A 185 -2.26 12.51 7.15
CA ALA A 185 -1.35 12.44 8.30
C ALA A 185 -1.74 13.35 9.49
N LYS A 186 -2.69 14.27 9.29
CA LYS A 186 -3.23 15.12 10.37
C LYS A 186 -4.42 14.49 11.08
N LEU A 187 -4.96 13.41 10.54
CA LEU A 187 -6.08 12.67 11.12
C LEU A 187 -5.57 11.71 12.19
N ASP A 188 -6.45 11.28 13.08
CA ASP A 188 -6.14 10.22 14.02
C ASP A 188 -6.00 8.86 13.32
N VAL A 189 -5.45 7.88 14.04
CA VAL A 189 -5.17 6.55 13.50
C VAL A 189 -6.46 5.85 13.05
N ASP A 190 -7.57 6.08 13.75
CA ASP A 190 -8.85 5.43 13.45
C ASP A 190 -9.45 5.96 12.15
N ALA A 191 -9.45 7.28 11.94
CA ALA A 191 -9.88 7.87 10.67
C ALA A 191 -8.96 7.48 9.51
N GLN A 192 -7.65 7.38 9.72
CA GLN A 192 -6.74 6.90 8.67
C GLN A 192 -7.04 5.43 8.28
N LYS A 193 -7.40 4.58 9.25
CA LYS A 193 -7.82 3.20 8.99
C LYS A 193 -9.19 3.11 8.32
N GLU A 194 -10.15 3.94 8.73
CA GLU A 194 -11.45 4.09 8.05
C GLU A 194 -11.22 4.44 6.59
N PHE A 195 -10.41 5.46 6.30
CA PHE A 195 -10.05 5.83 4.93
C PHE A 195 -9.39 4.67 4.15
N TYR A 196 -8.40 3.99 4.74
CA TYR A 196 -7.71 2.88 4.07
C TYR A 196 -8.66 1.72 3.73
N ASN A 197 -9.56 1.36 4.65
CA ASN A 197 -10.48 0.24 4.49
C ASN A 197 -11.68 0.57 3.57
N GLU A 198 -12.20 1.80 3.62
CA GLU A 198 -13.41 2.17 2.86
C GLU A 198 -13.07 2.72 1.46
N GLU A 199 -11.95 3.42 1.30
CA GLU A 199 -11.65 4.16 0.06
C GLU A 199 -10.60 3.49 -0.83
N VAL A 200 -9.76 2.61 -0.27
CA VAL A 200 -8.60 2.06 -1.00
C VAL A 200 -8.69 0.54 -1.18
N ASN A 201 -8.90 -0.20 -0.09
CA ASN A 201 -8.76 -1.66 -0.04
C ASN A 201 -7.41 -2.20 -0.60
N GLY A 202 -6.38 -1.36 -0.69
CA GLY A 202 -4.99 -1.73 -1.01
C GLY A 202 -4.63 -1.94 -2.49
N GLU A 203 -5.53 -1.71 -3.46
CA GLU A 203 -5.26 -2.03 -4.88
C GLU A 203 -5.45 -0.86 -5.87
N ASP A 204 -6.27 0.14 -5.55
CA ASP A 204 -6.56 1.27 -6.45
C ASP A 204 -5.89 2.59 -5.99
N GLY A 205 -5.41 3.38 -6.95
CA GLY A 205 -4.89 4.73 -6.69
C GLY A 205 -5.99 5.73 -6.42
N VAL A 206 -5.77 6.65 -5.45
CA VAL A 206 -6.76 7.64 -5.01
C VAL A 206 -6.33 9.05 -5.38
N THR A 207 -7.28 9.88 -5.81
CA THR A 207 -6.98 11.26 -6.19
C THR A 207 -6.93 12.20 -5.00
N LEU A 208 -6.33 13.38 -5.19
CA LEU A 208 -6.35 14.43 -4.18
C LEU A 208 -7.78 14.93 -3.87
N SER A 209 -8.72 14.80 -4.82
CA SER A 209 -10.10 15.22 -4.60
C SER A 209 -10.76 14.29 -3.61
N ASP A 210 -10.66 12.99 -3.83
CA ASP A 210 -11.29 11.96 -2.99
C ASP A 210 -10.82 12.08 -1.53
N ILE A 211 -9.52 12.29 -1.33
CA ILE A 211 -8.94 12.51 0.01
C ILE A 211 -9.52 13.78 0.67
N LYS A 212 -9.69 14.87 -0.09
CA LYS A 212 -10.27 16.11 0.44
C LYS A 212 -11.74 15.94 0.78
N ASP A 213 -12.49 15.27 -0.09
CA ASP A 213 -13.90 14.99 0.11
C ASP A 213 -14.12 14.15 1.37
N TYR A 214 -13.33 13.08 1.55
CA TYR A 214 -13.33 12.28 2.78
C TYR A 214 -13.08 13.15 4.03
N ILE A 215 -12.06 14.01 4.00
CA ILE A 215 -11.73 14.89 5.13
C ILE A 215 -12.84 15.91 5.40
N ASP A 216 -13.37 16.53 4.36
CA ASP A 216 -14.43 17.52 4.48
C ASP A 216 -15.72 16.91 5.05
N ASP A 217 -16.04 15.66 4.70
CA ASP A 217 -17.17 14.94 5.27
C ASP A 217 -16.90 14.46 6.70
N LEU A 218 -15.70 13.96 6.99
CA LEU A 218 -15.27 13.59 8.35
C LEU A 218 -15.42 14.76 9.32
N PHE A 219 -15.07 15.98 8.87
CA PHE A 219 -15.24 17.21 9.65
C PHE A 219 -16.58 17.93 9.42
N CYS A 220 -17.49 17.34 8.66
CA CYS A 220 -18.83 17.85 8.36
C CYS A 220 -18.82 19.34 7.92
N VAL A 221 -17.92 19.68 6.99
CA VAL A 221 -17.73 21.05 6.48
C VAL A 221 -18.94 21.44 5.65
N ILE A 222 -19.71 22.41 6.15
CA ILE A 222 -20.98 22.84 5.53
C ILE A 222 -20.72 23.61 4.24
N ASP A 223 -19.70 24.49 4.20
CA ASP A 223 -19.46 25.37 3.04
C ASP A 223 -19.15 24.61 1.74
N LYS A 224 -18.70 23.35 1.87
CA LYS A 224 -18.33 22.48 0.75
C LYS A 224 -19.36 21.38 0.52
N ALA A 225 -20.39 21.28 1.36
CA ALA A 225 -21.44 20.31 1.18
C ALA A 225 -22.28 20.64 -0.06
N GLN A 226 -22.74 19.61 -0.77
CA GLN A 226 -23.53 19.77 -2.00
C GLN A 226 -24.81 20.60 -1.79
N PHE A 227 -25.38 20.55 -0.59
CA PHE A 227 -26.60 21.28 -0.22
C PHE A 227 -26.36 22.74 0.16
N PHE A 228 -25.11 23.19 0.27
CA PHE A 228 -24.77 24.51 0.82
C PHE A 228 -25.42 25.67 0.05
N SER A 229 -25.40 25.60 -1.28
CA SER A 229 -26.00 26.60 -2.16
C SER A 229 -27.52 26.64 -2.11
N GLU A 230 -28.16 25.57 -1.64
CA GLU A 230 -29.61 25.37 -1.63
C GLU A 230 -30.11 24.96 -0.22
N ASP A 231 -29.58 25.55 0.85
CA ASP A 231 -29.76 25.15 2.26
C ASP A 231 -31.22 24.94 2.74
N ASN A 232 -32.18 25.58 2.08
CA ASN A 232 -33.64 25.51 2.35
C ASN A 232 -34.40 24.65 1.35
N PHE A 233 -33.77 23.59 0.82
CA PHE A 233 -34.36 22.73 -0.19
C PHE A 233 -35.57 21.89 0.29
N SER A 234 -35.75 21.73 1.60
CA SER A 234 -36.83 20.91 2.18
C SER A 234 -37.42 21.54 3.45
N ASP A 235 -38.75 21.50 3.58
CA ASP A 235 -39.47 21.90 4.79
C ASP A 235 -39.24 20.93 5.96
N SER A 236 -38.86 19.68 5.68
CA SER A 236 -38.66 18.64 6.70
C SER A 236 -37.27 18.67 7.33
N ILE A 237 -36.32 19.43 6.77
CA ILE A 237 -34.95 19.51 7.26
C ILE A 237 -34.61 20.97 7.57
N PRO A 238 -34.23 21.29 8.81
CA PRO A 238 -33.88 22.66 9.17
C PRO A 238 -32.74 23.24 8.32
N SER A 239 -32.89 24.52 8.00
CA SER A 239 -31.84 25.38 7.43
C SER A 239 -30.58 25.36 8.31
N CYS A 240 -29.40 25.21 7.71
CA CYS A 240 -28.12 25.37 8.42
C CYS A 240 -27.87 26.82 8.83
N SER A 241 -28.47 27.78 8.12
CA SER A 241 -28.33 29.23 8.37
C SER A 241 -28.81 29.65 9.77
N SER A 242 -29.76 28.93 10.36
CA SER A 242 -30.25 29.17 11.73
C SER A 242 -30.14 27.93 12.64
N CYS A 243 -29.42 26.90 12.21
CA CYS A 243 -29.29 25.64 12.94
C CYS A 243 -28.36 25.78 14.15
N ILE A 244 -28.78 25.22 15.29
CA ILE A 244 -27.95 25.14 16.51
C ILE A 244 -26.71 24.27 16.33
N ASN A 245 -26.70 23.34 15.37
CA ASN A 245 -25.55 22.48 15.12
C ASN A 245 -24.50 23.11 14.18
N ASN A 246 -24.80 24.27 13.58
CA ASN A 246 -23.85 24.99 12.72
C ASN A 246 -22.97 25.91 13.57
N THR A 247 -21.66 25.69 13.54
CA THR A 247 -20.67 26.48 14.27
C THR A 247 -20.70 27.98 13.93
N ALA A 248 -21.20 28.35 12.75
CA ALA A 248 -21.33 29.75 12.34
C ALA A 248 -22.31 30.55 13.21
N ASN A 249 -23.32 29.86 13.76
CA ASN A 249 -24.40 30.43 14.56
C ASN A 249 -24.04 30.47 16.05
N HIS A 250 -22.89 29.93 16.42
CA HIS A 250 -22.43 29.95 17.81
C HIS A 250 -21.83 31.32 18.10
N GLY A 251 -22.26 31.91 19.21
CA GLY A 251 -21.64 33.13 19.73
C GLY A 251 -20.19 32.84 20.11
N CYS A 252 -19.23 33.48 19.45
CA CYS A 252 -17.82 33.39 19.83
C CYS A 252 -17.43 34.68 20.56
N LEU A 253 -17.12 34.58 21.85
CA LEU A 253 -16.63 35.69 22.67
C LEU A 253 -15.32 36.27 22.13
N PHE A 254 -14.53 35.45 21.41
CA PHE A 254 -13.25 35.82 20.81
C PHE A 254 -13.33 35.64 19.30
N TYR A 255 -13.66 36.71 18.57
CA TYR A 255 -13.89 36.67 17.12
C TYR A 255 -12.72 36.03 16.34
N GLU A 256 -11.49 36.18 16.82
CA GLU A 256 -10.26 35.59 16.25
C GLU A 256 -10.24 34.05 16.28
N MET A 257 -11.03 33.43 17.16
CA MET A 257 -11.17 31.97 17.25
C MET A 257 -12.31 31.43 16.39
N LYS A 258 -13.09 32.30 15.73
CA LYS A 258 -14.16 31.86 14.84
C LYS A 258 -13.52 31.20 13.61
N GLY A 259 -13.80 29.92 13.42
CA GLY A 259 -13.34 29.17 12.25
C GLY A 259 -13.76 29.87 10.95
N LYS A 260 -12.87 29.82 9.94
CA LYS A 260 -13.17 30.37 8.60
C LYS A 260 -14.27 29.61 7.88
N GLU A 261 -14.40 28.32 8.18
CA GLU A 261 -15.39 27.42 7.60
C GLU A 261 -16.47 27.07 8.63
N GLN A 262 -17.70 26.98 8.15
CA GLN A 262 -18.87 26.52 8.88
C GLN A 262 -18.88 25.00 8.93
N LYS A 263 -19.14 24.44 10.11
CA LYS A 263 -19.14 22.98 10.33
C LYS A 263 -20.38 22.56 11.07
N CYS A 264 -20.85 21.35 10.80
CA CYS A 264 -21.91 20.72 11.56
C CYS A 264 -21.30 19.91 12.71
N ILE A 265 -21.74 20.16 13.95
CA ILE A 265 -21.26 19.41 15.13
C ILE A 265 -21.94 18.03 15.23
N ASN A 266 -23.04 17.81 14.49
CA ASN A 266 -23.78 16.56 14.47
C ASN A 266 -23.56 15.83 13.13
N ARG A 267 -22.78 14.73 13.15
CA ARG A 267 -22.44 13.91 11.97
C ARG A 267 -23.69 13.30 11.33
N GLU A 268 -24.60 12.73 12.12
CA GLU A 268 -25.85 12.13 11.61
C GLU A 268 -26.75 13.16 10.91
N CYS A 269 -26.86 14.36 11.47
CA CYS A 269 -27.60 15.46 10.86
C CYS A 269 -27.01 15.86 9.50
N PHE A 270 -25.68 15.94 9.39
CA PHE A 270 -24.98 16.28 8.16
C PHE A 270 -25.17 15.20 7.10
N SER A 271 -24.92 13.93 7.44
CA SER A 271 -25.08 12.79 6.53
C SER A 271 -26.53 12.65 6.04
N ARG A 272 -27.52 12.80 6.93
CA ARG A 272 -28.94 12.77 6.55
C ARG A 272 -29.29 13.91 5.59
N LYS A 273 -28.77 15.12 5.84
CA LYS A 273 -29.03 16.28 4.97
C LYS A 273 -28.41 16.09 3.59
N GLN A 274 -27.20 15.51 3.48
CA GLN A 274 -26.62 15.14 2.20
C GLN A 274 -27.49 14.14 1.43
N GLN A 275 -27.92 13.04 2.07
CA GLN A 275 -28.77 12.03 1.44
C GLN A 275 -30.07 12.62 0.90
N GLU A 276 -30.75 13.43 1.71
CA GLU A 276 -32.02 14.05 1.33
C GLU A 276 -31.85 15.13 0.26
N TYR A 277 -30.72 15.84 0.24
CA TYR A 277 -30.43 16.79 -0.82
C TYR A 277 -30.25 16.10 -2.18
N VAL A 278 -29.53 14.98 -2.23
CA VAL A 278 -29.39 14.20 -3.47
C VAL A 278 -30.76 13.73 -3.95
N LYS A 279 -31.61 13.20 -3.05
CA LYS A 279 -33.00 12.83 -3.40
C LYS A 279 -33.80 14.01 -3.93
N TYR A 280 -33.71 15.17 -3.30
CA TYR A 280 -34.38 16.39 -3.73
C TYR A 280 -33.96 16.81 -5.14
N ARG A 281 -32.65 16.79 -5.43
CA ARG A 281 -32.10 17.12 -6.75
C ARG A 281 -32.53 16.11 -7.82
N VAL A 282 -32.53 14.81 -7.50
CA VAL A 282 -33.11 13.78 -8.37
C VAL A 282 -34.59 14.05 -8.64
N MET A 283 -35.35 14.40 -7.61
CA MET A 283 -36.79 14.69 -7.75
C MET A 283 -37.08 15.94 -8.57
N LYS A 284 -36.21 16.95 -8.56
CA LYS A 284 -36.31 18.11 -9.49
C LYS A 284 -36.22 17.69 -10.96
N GLU A 285 -35.48 16.62 -11.26
CA GLU A 285 -35.34 16.08 -12.62
C GLU A 285 -36.32 14.91 -12.89
N ALA A 286 -37.29 14.66 -12.00
CA ALA A 286 -38.17 13.49 -12.05
C ALA A 286 -38.98 13.33 -13.36
N GLU A 287 -39.30 14.43 -14.04
CA GLU A 287 -40.00 14.40 -15.33
C GLU A 287 -39.10 13.94 -16.48
N ASN A 288 -37.80 14.27 -16.39
CA ASN A 288 -36.79 13.94 -17.40
C ASN A 288 -36.10 12.61 -17.10
N LEU A 289 -36.44 11.92 -16.01
CA LEU A 289 -35.88 10.63 -15.64
C LEU A 289 -36.64 9.45 -16.25
N VAL A 290 -35.90 8.42 -16.64
CA VAL A 290 -36.46 7.12 -17.04
C VAL A 290 -37.20 6.50 -15.85
N LYS A 291 -38.49 6.15 -16.06
CA LYS A 291 -39.30 5.51 -15.03
C LYS A 291 -38.93 4.03 -14.90
N LYS A 292 -39.16 3.45 -13.74
CA LYS A 292 -38.88 2.04 -13.47
C LYS A 292 -39.56 1.13 -14.51
N GLY A 293 -38.76 0.28 -15.16
CA GLY A 293 -39.21 -0.61 -16.23
C GLY A 293 -39.41 0.04 -17.60
N GLU A 294 -39.17 1.36 -17.74
CA GLU A 294 -39.12 2.01 -19.06
C GLU A 294 -37.76 1.79 -19.75
N PRO A 295 -37.73 1.85 -21.09
CA PRO A 295 -36.46 1.87 -21.83
C PRO A 295 -35.61 3.08 -21.48
N LEU A 296 -34.29 2.92 -21.63
CA LEU A 296 -33.43 4.07 -21.91
C LEU A 296 -33.88 4.74 -23.21
N THR A 297 -34.38 5.96 -23.08
CA THR A 297 -34.91 6.77 -24.17
C THR A 297 -34.05 8.00 -24.32
N PHE A 298 -33.53 8.24 -25.52
CA PHE A 298 -32.75 9.44 -25.80
C PHE A 298 -33.56 10.70 -25.49
N GLY A 299 -32.93 11.66 -24.81
CA GLY A 299 -33.58 12.86 -24.29
C GLY A 299 -34.04 12.73 -22.83
N LYS A 300 -34.16 11.51 -22.28
CA LYS A 300 -34.30 11.29 -20.83
C LYS A 300 -32.94 10.96 -20.19
N SER A 301 -32.82 11.25 -18.90
CA SER A 301 -31.67 10.87 -18.07
C SER A 301 -31.97 9.58 -17.30
N VAL A 302 -30.94 8.82 -16.95
CA VAL A 302 -31.08 7.63 -16.09
C VAL A 302 -30.19 7.76 -14.86
N ILE A 303 -30.64 7.19 -13.75
CA ILE A 303 -29.82 7.09 -12.55
C ILE A 303 -28.80 5.97 -12.76
N VAL A 304 -27.52 6.29 -12.54
CA VAL A 304 -26.42 5.34 -12.69
C VAL A 304 -25.68 5.14 -11.37
N ILE A 305 -25.25 3.89 -11.13
CA ILE A 305 -24.40 3.52 -9.99
C ILE A 305 -23.27 2.64 -10.51
N GLU A 306 -22.08 2.74 -9.92
CA GLU A 306 -21.00 1.82 -10.28
C GLU A 306 -21.32 0.38 -9.85
N PRO A 307 -21.00 -0.63 -10.68
CA PRO A 307 -21.20 -2.02 -10.28
C PRO A 307 -20.37 -2.37 -9.03
N PRO A 308 -20.82 -3.35 -8.24
CA PRO A 308 -20.00 -3.91 -7.17
C PRO A 308 -18.68 -4.44 -7.74
N ARG A 309 -17.55 -4.06 -7.13
CA ARG A 309 -16.23 -4.60 -7.50
C ARG A 309 -15.92 -5.84 -6.66
N SER A 310 -14.95 -6.64 -7.09
CA SER A 310 -14.61 -7.88 -6.38
C SER A 310 -14.04 -7.64 -4.99
N TRP A 311 -13.41 -6.48 -4.78
CA TRP A 311 -12.82 -6.05 -3.51
C TRP A 311 -13.75 -5.17 -2.65
N ASP A 312 -14.96 -4.84 -3.11
CA ASP A 312 -15.90 -4.08 -2.29
C ASP A 312 -16.24 -4.82 -1.00
N THR A 313 -16.29 -4.09 0.12
CA THR A 313 -16.71 -4.63 1.41
C THR A 313 -18.19 -5.05 1.36
N GLU A 314 -18.62 -5.96 2.25
CA GLU A 314 -20.03 -6.39 2.29
C GLU A 314 -20.98 -5.21 2.57
N SER A 315 -20.50 -4.22 3.36
CA SER A 315 -21.21 -2.98 3.64
C SER A 315 -21.40 -2.11 2.40
N GLU A 316 -20.36 -1.94 1.58
CA GLU A 316 -20.44 -1.20 0.31
C GLU A 316 -21.38 -1.86 -0.70
N LYS A 317 -21.31 -3.19 -0.81
CA LYS A 317 -22.21 -3.97 -1.67
C LYS A 317 -23.67 -3.76 -1.23
N GLN A 318 -23.94 -3.87 0.07
CA GLN A 318 -25.27 -3.63 0.62
C GLN A 318 -25.73 -2.19 0.39
N ARG A 319 -24.85 -1.19 0.56
CA ARG A 319 -25.14 0.22 0.32
C ARG A 319 -25.53 0.49 -1.14
N LYS A 320 -24.83 -0.12 -2.10
CA LYS A 320 -25.17 -0.04 -3.53
C LYS A 320 -26.56 -0.66 -3.78
N GLU A 321 -26.82 -1.84 -3.24
CA GLU A 321 -28.13 -2.53 -3.38
C GLU A 321 -29.28 -1.72 -2.75
N ASP A 322 -29.07 -1.16 -1.56
CA ASP A 322 -30.06 -0.33 -0.85
C ASP A 322 -30.36 0.96 -1.63
N THR A 323 -29.34 1.58 -2.22
CA THR A 323 -29.51 2.78 -3.05
C THR A 323 -30.32 2.47 -4.31
N ILE A 324 -30.03 1.35 -4.98
CA ILE A 324 -30.80 0.86 -6.13
C ILE A 324 -32.26 0.65 -5.73
N LYS A 325 -32.49 -0.05 -4.61
CA LYS A 325 -33.85 -0.33 -4.12
C LYS A 325 -34.61 0.96 -3.81
N MET A 326 -33.97 1.91 -3.13
CA MET A 326 -34.56 3.20 -2.76
C MET A 326 -35.09 3.97 -3.98
N TYR A 327 -34.28 4.18 -5.03
CA TYR A 327 -34.72 4.91 -6.22
C TYR A 327 -35.72 4.11 -7.08
N ASN A 328 -35.61 2.78 -7.09
CA ASN A 328 -36.62 1.92 -7.68
C ASN A 328 -37.97 2.01 -6.97
N ASP A 329 -37.99 2.13 -5.64
CA ASP A 329 -39.22 2.30 -4.87
C ASP A 329 -39.82 3.71 -5.07
N MET A 330 -38.99 4.70 -5.39
CA MET A 330 -39.40 6.03 -5.85
C MET A 330 -39.90 6.05 -7.31
N GLY A 331 -39.83 4.92 -8.03
CA GLY A 331 -40.38 4.77 -9.38
C GLY A 331 -39.42 5.14 -10.52
N PHE A 332 -38.11 5.26 -10.25
CA PHE A 332 -37.10 5.53 -11.26
C PHE A 332 -36.30 4.29 -11.61
N GLU A 333 -35.85 4.20 -12.87
CA GLU A 333 -34.93 3.15 -13.30
C GLU A 333 -33.51 3.50 -12.85
N VAL A 334 -32.82 2.50 -12.29
CA VAL A 334 -31.42 2.59 -11.88
C VAL A 334 -30.64 1.51 -12.60
N VAL A 335 -29.57 1.90 -13.30
CA VAL A 335 -28.71 0.98 -14.04
C VAL A 335 -27.27 1.03 -13.53
N TYR A 336 -26.54 -0.06 -13.71
CA TYR A 336 -25.11 -0.03 -13.48
C TYR A 336 -24.38 0.70 -14.62
N SER A 337 -23.29 1.40 -14.30
CA SER A 337 -22.46 2.08 -15.32
C SER A 337 -21.92 1.13 -16.40
N SER A 338 -21.80 -0.17 -16.08
CA SER A 338 -21.39 -1.23 -17.00
C SER A 338 -22.35 -1.51 -18.16
N VAL A 339 -23.57 -0.97 -18.12
CA VAL A 339 -24.50 -0.96 -19.28
C VAL A 339 -23.91 -0.14 -20.43
N PHE A 340 -23.16 0.90 -20.10
CA PHE A 340 -22.48 1.76 -21.06
C PHE A 340 -21.08 1.24 -21.42
N ASP A 341 -20.44 1.83 -22.43
CA ASP A 341 -19.10 1.43 -22.89
C ASP A 341 -18.00 2.02 -22.00
N HIS A 342 -17.92 3.35 -21.91
CA HIS A 342 -16.96 4.07 -21.08
C HIS A 342 -17.44 5.51 -20.80
N PRO A 343 -16.97 6.16 -19.71
CA PRO A 343 -17.35 7.53 -19.39
C PRO A 343 -16.80 8.56 -20.39
N CYS A 344 -17.52 9.67 -20.52
CA CYS A 344 -17.15 10.83 -21.31
C CYS A 344 -16.78 11.99 -20.38
N PHE A 345 -15.52 12.44 -20.43
CA PHE A 345 -14.95 13.39 -19.47
C PHE A 345 -15.13 14.87 -19.84
N TYR A 346 -16.19 15.21 -20.59
CA TYR A 346 -16.55 16.62 -20.86
C TYR A 346 -17.60 17.11 -19.87
N SER A 347 -17.55 18.39 -19.52
CA SER A 347 -18.53 19.02 -18.65
C SER A 347 -19.87 19.21 -19.36
N GLU A 348 -20.95 19.33 -18.60
CA GLU A 348 -22.29 19.62 -19.13
C GLU A 348 -22.34 20.96 -19.90
N SER A 349 -21.46 21.90 -19.56
CA SER A 349 -21.31 23.19 -20.24
C SER A 349 -20.51 23.16 -21.54
N ASP A 350 -19.93 22.01 -21.91
CA ASP A 350 -19.11 21.88 -23.12
C ASP A 350 -20.02 21.73 -24.36
N GLU A 351 -19.83 22.59 -25.37
CA GLU A 351 -20.63 22.59 -26.61
C GLU A 351 -20.60 21.24 -27.33
N ARG A 352 -19.51 20.46 -27.19
CA ARG A 352 -19.38 19.13 -27.79
C ARG A 352 -20.35 18.12 -27.20
N ILE A 353 -20.76 18.28 -25.94
CA ILE A 353 -21.73 17.39 -25.30
C ILE A 353 -23.11 17.56 -25.92
N ALA A 354 -23.52 18.79 -26.23
CA ALA A 354 -24.79 19.06 -26.90
C ALA A 354 -24.87 18.35 -28.25
N GLU A 355 -23.83 18.49 -29.09
CA GLU A 355 -23.75 17.79 -30.38
C GLU A 355 -23.77 16.26 -30.21
N LYS A 356 -23.05 15.72 -29.23
CA LYS A 356 -22.99 14.28 -28.95
C LYS A 356 -24.31 13.71 -28.45
N LEU A 357 -25.07 14.48 -27.67
CA LEU A 357 -26.41 14.12 -27.22
C LEU A 357 -27.41 14.13 -28.39
N GLU A 358 -27.35 15.14 -29.26
CA GLU A 358 -28.17 15.20 -30.48
C GLU A 358 -27.87 14.04 -31.44
N ASN A 359 -26.59 13.70 -31.58
CA ASN A 359 -26.13 12.58 -32.41
C ASN A 359 -26.31 11.21 -31.74
N ASN A 360 -26.85 11.14 -30.52
CA ASN A 360 -27.08 9.91 -29.74
C ASN A 360 -25.80 9.09 -29.51
N GLU A 361 -24.63 9.74 -29.41
CA GLU A 361 -23.34 9.10 -29.13
C GLU A 361 -23.15 8.84 -27.64
N VAL A 362 -23.68 9.74 -26.81
CA VAL A 362 -23.56 9.71 -25.35
C VAL A 362 -24.95 9.75 -24.71
N TYR A 363 -25.05 9.17 -23.52
CA TYR A 363 -26.25 9.20 -22.69
C TYR A 363 -25.99 10.06 -21.45
N ARG A 364 -26.96 10.92 -21.07
CA ARG A 364 -26.89 11.72 -19.84
C ARG A 364 -27.32 10.86 -18.65
N CYS A 365 -26.44 10.72 -17.67
CA CYS A 365 -26.64 9.91 -16.48
C CYS A 365 -26.54 10.77 -15.22
N ILE A 366 -27.31 10.42 -14.19
CA ILE A 366 -27.22 11.02 -12.86
C ILE A 366 -26.57 9.99 -11.95
N GLU A 367 -25.31 10.24 -11.57
CA GLU A 367 -24.65 9.53 -10.49
C GLU A 367 -25.26 10.01 -9.17
N VAL A 368 -25.75 9.05 -8.36
CA VAL A 368 -26.41 9.29 -7.06
C VAL A 368 -25.57 8.81 -5.87
N LEU A 369 -24.47 8.12 -6.16
CA LEU A 369 -23.59 7.50 -5.19
C LEU A 369 -22.15 7.67 -5.68
N GLY A 370 -21.38 8.49 -4.97
CA GLY A 370 -19.93 8.59 -5.13
C GLY A 370 -19.21 7.50 -4.33
N TYR A 371 -17.89 7.57 -4.30
CA TYR A 371 -17.03 6.58 -3.63
C TYR A 371 -17.37 6.44 -2.13
N SER A 372 -17.39 7.57 -1.43
CA SER A 372 -17.56 7.61 0.03
C SER A 372 -18.95 8.08 0.46
N ARG A 373 -19.68 8.81 -0.40
CA ARG A 373 -20.87 9.59 0.00
C ARG A 373 -21.99 9.58 -1.05
N PRO A 374 -23.24 9.86 -0.66
CA PRO A 374 -24.29 10.20 -1.61
C PRO A 374 -23.88 11.46 -2.38
N GLU A 375 -23.93 11.42 -3.70
CA GLU A 375 -23.51 12.53 -4.55
C GLU A 375 -24.53 12.72 -5.66
N PHE A 376 -24.92 13.96 -5.96
CA PHE A 376 -25.67 14.27 -7.17
C PHE A 376 -24.70 14.83 -8.21
N LYS A 377 -24.35 13.99 -9.19
CA LYS A 377 -23.43 14.38 -10.25
C LYS A 377 -23.98 13.99 -11.61
N VAL A 378 -23.96 14.95 -12.53
CA VAL A 378 -24.36 14.73 -13.92
C VAL A 378 -23.12 14.27 -14.68
N SER A 379 -23.22 13.09 -15.29
CA SER A 379 -22.15 12.45 -16.05
C SER A 379 -22.66 11.99 -17.41
N PHE A 380 -21.74 11.77 -18.35
CA PHE A 380 -22.06 11.34 -19.71
C PHE A 380 -21.32 10.04 -20.02
N TYR A 381 -22.00 9.11 -20.68
CA TYR A 381 -21.42 7.80 -21.03
C TYR A 381 -21.63 7.45 -22.49
N TYR A 382 -20.61 6.88 -23.14
CA TYR A 382 -20.71 6.37 -24.50
C TYR A 382 -21.50 5.06 -24.56
N LEU A 383 -22.27 4.87 -25.63
CA LEU A 383 -23.02 3.64 -25.86
C LEU A 383 -22.14 2.57 -26.54
N LYS A 384 -22.40 1.29 -26.21
CA LYS A 384 -21.73 0.16 -26.86
C LYS A 384 -22.11 0.10 -28.34
N LYS A 385 -21.15 -0.20 -29.22
CA LYS A 385 -21.29 -0.19 -30.70
C LYS A 385 -22.42 -1.07 -31.28
N SER A 386 -22.95 -2.04 -30.53
CA SER A 386 -24.10 -2.86 -30.93
C SER A 386 -25.47 -2.18 -30.72
N SER A 387 -25.52 -1.10 -29.93
CA SER A 387 -26.74 -0.40 -29.53
C SER A 387 -27.12 0.74 -30.48
N SER A 388 -26.32 0.98 -31.53
CA SER A 388 -26.46 2.07 -32.50
C SER A 388 -27.58 1.87 -33.54
N VAL A 389 -28.60 1.05 -33.25
CA VAL A 389 -29.69 0.76 -34.19
C VAL A 389 -30.92 1.61 -33.86
N LYS A 390 -31.39 2.36 -34.85
CA LYS A 390 -32.58 3.22 -34.83
C LYS A 390 -33.80 2.54 -34.20
N GLY A 391 -34.22 2.98 -33.02
CA GLY A 391 -35.54 2.70 -32.42
C GLY A 391 -35.52 2.48 -30.91
N ALA A 392 -36.09 3.43 -30.15
CA ALA A 392 -36.17 3.43 -28.68
C ALA A 392 -36.89 2.21 -28.06
N CYS A 393 -37.75 1.52 -28.81
CA CYS A 393 -38.51 0.37 -28.33
C CYS A 393 -37.69 -0.93 -28.25
N ASN A 394 -36.60 -1.05 -29.02
CA ASN A 394 -35.73 -2.24 -29.00
C ASN A 394 -34.70 -2.21 -27.86
N VAL A 395 -34.33 -1.01 -27.40
CA VAL A 395 -33.41 -0.81 -26.28
C VAL A 395 -34.07 -1.22 -24.94
N SER A 396 -35.39 -0.99 -24.76
CA SER A 396 -36.12 -1.39 -23.54
C SER A 396 -36.10 -2.89 -23.30
N ASN A 397 -36.53 -3.64 -24.30
CA ASN A 397 -36.67 -5.08 -24.18
C ASN A 397 -35.29 -5.74 -24.10
N GLN A 398 -34.26 -5.08 -24.66
CA GLN A 398 -32.87 -5.51 -24.51
C GLN A 398 -32.33 -5.21 -23.11
N ILE A 399 -32.62 -4.05 -22.52
CA ILE A 399 -32.17 -3.67 -21.17
C ILE A 399 -32.95 -4.42 -20.10
N GLU A 400 -34.26 -4.60 -20.25
CA GLU A 400 -35.04 -5.45 -19.35
C GLU A 400 -34.61 -6.91 -19.47
N ALA A 401 -34.35 -7.40 -20.69
CA ALA A 401 -33.74 -8.71 -20.87
C ALA A 401 -32.32 -8.77 -20.29
N GLU A 402 -31.54 -7.70 -20.32
CA GLU A 402 -30.18 -7.63 -19.77
C GLU A 402 -30.20 -7.54 -18.24
N ASN A 403 -31.13 -6.78 -17.65
CA ASN A 403 -31.40 -6.73 -16.22
C ASN A 403 -31.93 -8.07 -15.70
N ILE A 404 -32.83 -8.73 -16.42
CA ILE A 404 -33.29 -10.09 -16.10
C ILE A 404 -32.14 -11.08 -16.27
N ARG A 405 -31.33 -10.98 -17.34
CA ARG A 405 -30.12 -11.81 -17.52
C ARG A 405 -29.11 -11.57 -16.41
N GLN A 406 -28.95 -10.34 -15.93
CA GLN A 406 -28.08 -9.99 -14.82
C GLN A 406 -28.63 -10.48 -13.49
N LYS A 407 -29.94 -10.41 -13.25
CA LYS A 407 -30.58 -11.02 -12.07
C LYS A 407 -30.46 -12.54 -12.09
N ILE A 408 -30.64 -13.16 -13.26
CA ILE A 408 -30.42 -14.60 -13.46
C ILE A 408 -28.94 -14.93 -13.23
N LYS A 409 -28.02 -14.11 -13.74
CA LYS A 409 -26.57 -14.26 -13.53
C LYS A 409 -26.21 -14.13 -12.05
N ARG A 410 -26.71 -13.10 -11.37
CA ARG A 410 -26.51 -12.85 -9.93
C ARG A 410 -27.14 -13.94 -9.08
N ASN A 411 -28.31 -14.46 -9.44
CA ASN A 411 -28.90 -15.62 -8.78
C ASN A 411 -28.04 -16.88 -8.99
N GLY A 412 -27.45 -17.04 -10.18
CA GLY A 412 -26.45 -18.06 -10.45
C GLY A 412 -25.20 -17.90 -9.57
N GLU A 413 -24.67 -16.68 -9.47
CA GLU A 413 -23.52 -16.34 -8.61
C GLU A 413 -23.83 -16.58 -7.13
N LEU A 414 -24.96 -16.07 -6.61
CA LEU A 414 -25.44 -16.30 -5.23
C LEU A 414 -25.65 -17.78 -4.93
N MET A 415 -26.15 -18.55 -5.90
CA MET A 415 -26.30 -19.99 -5.76
C MET A 415 -24.93 -20.67 -5.68
N VAL A 416 -23.94 -20.24 -6.48
CA VAL A 416 -22.55 -20.72 -6.38
C VAL A 416 -21.94 -20.32 -5.03
N GLU A 417 -22.11 -19.08 -4.58
CA GLU A 417 -21.63 -18.57 -3.29
C GLU A 417 -22.22 -19.38 -2.12
N LYS A 418 -23.54 -19.50 -2.04
CA LYS A 418 -24.22 -20.28 -0.98
C LYS A 418 -23.85 -21.76 -1.02
N LYS A 419 -23.75 -22.34 -2.21
CA LYS A 419 -23.29 -23.72 -2.39
C LYS A 419 -21.85 -23.87 -1.87
N THR A 420 -20.98 -22.94 -2.20
CA THR A 420 -19.58 -22.92 -1.77
C THR A 420 -19.47 -22.74 -0.26
N GLU A 421 -20.24 -21.83 0.34
CA GLU A 421 -20.29 -21.62 1.78
C GLU A 421 -20.78 -22.88 2.53
N THR A 422 -21.83 -23.52 2.00
CA THR A 422 -22.36 -24.78 2.56
C THR A 422 -21.32 -25.90 2.45
N MET A 423 -20.64 -26.02 1.29
CA MET A 423 -19.56 -26.98 1.08
C MET A 423 -18.36 -26.70 1.98
N ARG A 424 -18.03 -25.43 2.24
CA ARG A 424 -16.95 -25.04 3.16
C ARG A 424 -17.25 -25.51 4.58
N LYS A 425 -18.44 -25.20 5.09
CA LYS A 425 -18.88 -25.66 6.42
C LYS A 425 -18.89 -27.18 6.50
N TRP A 426 -19.38 -27.85 5.46
CA TRP A 426 -19.35 -29.30 5.40
C TRP A 426 -17.92 -29.85 5.43
N ALA A 427 -16.98 -29.23 4.72
CA ALA A 427 -15.58 -29.63 4.73
C ALA A 427 -14.91 -29.42 6.11
N ASP A 428 -15.26 -28.36 6.83
CA ASP A 428 -14.79 -28.11 8.21
C ASP A 428 -15.31 -29.18 9.18
N ASP A 429 -16.53 -29.68 8.94
CA ASP A 429 -17.20 -30.71 9.76
C ASP A 429 -16.82 -32.15 9.36
N MET A 430 -16.00 -32.37 8.33
CA MET A 430 -15.57 -33.71 7.89
C MET A 430 -14.52 -34.29 8.84
N ASP A 431 -14.90 -35.26 9.67
CA ASP A 431 -14.04 -35.98 10.61
C ASP A 431 -13.52 -37.33 10.09
N ASP A 432 -14.21 -37.92 9.11
CA ASP A 432 -13.89 -39.23 8.54
C ASP A 432 -12.95 -39.18 7.32
N TYR A 433 -12.75 -38.00 6.72
CA TYR A 433 -12.01 -37.83 5.48
C TYR A 433 -10.54 -38.27 5.61
N THR A 434 -9.89 -37.97 6.74
CA THR A 434 -8.51 -38.39 7.03
C THR A 434 -8.36 -39.87 7.34
N SER A 435 -9.48 -40.58 7.58
CA SER A 435 -9.51 -42.01 7.92
C SER A 435 -9.66 -42.92 6.70
N LYS A 436 -9.72 -42.36 5.49
CA LYS A 436 -9.78 -43.12 4.24
C LYS A 436 -8.46 -43.85 4.00
N SER A 437 -8.53 -45.17 3.78
CA SER A 437 -7.36 -46.04 3.59
C SER A 437 -6.85 -46.11 2.14
N ASP A 438 -7.59 -45.52 1.21
CA ASP A 438 -7.27 -45.56 -0.21
C ASP A 438 -6.24 -44.48 -0.58
N GLY A 439 -5.44 -44.73 -1.61
CA GLY A 439 -4.56 -43.70 -2.16
C GLY A 439 -5.35 -42.54 -2.78
N MET A 440 -4.70 -41.38 -2.98
CA MET A 440 -5.31 -40.19 -3.58
C MET A 440 -6.00 -40.52 -4.92
N SER A 441 -7.29 -40.25 -5.00
CA SER A 441 -8.06 -40.33 -6.25
C SER A 441 -7.55 -39.33 -7.29
N PRO A 442 -7.86 -39.52 -8.59
CA PRO A 442 -7.48 -38.58 -9.64
C PRO A 442 -7.93 -37.14 -9.36
N ASN A 443 -9.12 -36.97 -8.75
CA ASN A 443 -9.66 -35.66 -8.41
C ASN A 443 -8.91 -35.04 -7.22
N GLU A 444 -8.61 -35.82 -6.19
CA GLU A 444 -7.80 -35.35 -5.05
C GLU A 444 -6.40 -34.94 -5.51
N GLN A 445 -5.82 -35.67 -6.46
CA GLN A 445 -4.55 -35.31 -7.06
C GLN A 445 -4.61 -34.00 -7.84
N ILE A 446 -5.67 -33.76 -8.64
CA ILE A 446 -5.86 -32.49 -9.35
C ILE A 446 -6.05 -31.33 -8.36
N ILE A 447 -6.84 -31.54 -7.31
CA ILE A 447 -7.06 -30.53 -6.25
C ILE A 447 -5.72 -30.15 -5.62
N PHE A 448 -4.92 -31.14 -5.23
CA PHE A 448 -3.60 -30.90 -4.65
C PHE A 448 -2.65 -30.19 -5.64
N ASP A 449 -2.61 -30.63 -6.90
CA ASP A 449 -1.78 -30.01 -7.94
C ASP A 449 -2.14 -28.53 -8.16
N VAL A 450 -3.44 -28.19 -8.13
CA VAL A 450 -3.92 -26.80 -8.23
C VAL A 450 -3.51 -25.97 -7.00
N LEU A 451 -3.63 -26.53 -5.79
CA LEU A 451 -3.21 -25.84 -4.56
C LEU A 451 -1.69 -25.58 -4.56
N VAL A 452 -0.90 -26.56 -4.98
CA VAL A 452 0.54 -26.43 -5.16
C VAL A 452 0.86 -25.34 -6.18
N MET A 453 0.18 -25.32 -7.32
CA MET A 453 0.35 -24.30 -8.36
C MET A 453 0.00 -22.88 -7.89
N LYS A 454 -1.03 -22.73 -7.06
CA LYS A 454 -1.37 -21.43 -6.44
C LYS A 454 -0.32 -20.96 -5.43
N GLY A 455 0.41 -21.88 -4.80
CA GLY A 455 1.53 -21.55 -3.92
C GLY A 455 2.84 -21.27 -4.64
N CYS A 456 2.94 -21.50 -5.95
CA CYS A 456 4.11 -21.13 -6.75
C CYS A 456 4.14 -19.61 -6.99
N GLY A 457 5.34 -19.02 -7.05
CA GLY A 457 5.49 -17.58 -7.25
C GLY A 457 4.96 -17.07 -8.60
N TYR A 458 4.51 -15.81 -8.62
CA TYR A 458 3.92 -15.15 -9.80
C TYR A 458 4.79 -15.25 -11.07
N LEU A 459 6.11 -15.07 -10.93
CA LEU A 459 7.05 -15.14 -12.06
C LEU A 459 7.06 -16.53 -12.72
N PHE A 460 6.97 -17.59 -11.92
CA PHE A 460 6.91 -18.95 -12.46
C PHE A 460 5.61 -19.19 -13.21
N GLN A 461 4.48 -18.80 -12.64
CA GLN A 461 3.17 -18.93 -13.29
C GLN A 461 3.16 -18.20 -14.66
N LYS A 462 3.72 -16.99 -14.72
CA LYS A 462 3.89 -16.25 -15.98
C LYS A 462 4.80 -16.99 -16.98
N SER A 463 5.88 -17.63 -16.51
CA SER A 463 6.84 -18.34 -17.37
C SER A 463 6.25 -19.55 -18.09
N ILE A 464 5.23 -20.18 -17.50
CA ILE A 464 4.52 -21.33 -18.10
C ILE A 464 3.26 -20.91 -18.86
N GLY A 465 3.08 -19.61 -19.09
CA GLY A 465 1.98 -19.06 -19.87
C GLY A 465 0.65 -18.98 -19.14
N LEU A 466 0.61 -19.23 -17.82
CA LEU A 466 -0.59 -19.02 -17.01
C LEU A 466 -0.79 -17.53 -16.79
N ASN A 467 -1.77 -16.97 -17.50
CA ASN A 467 -2.29 -15.64 -17.20
C ASN A 467 -3.43 -15.81 -16.20
N ILE A 468 -3.23 -15.33 -14.97
CA ILE A 468 -4.15 -15.44 -13.83
C ILE A 468 -5.56 -14.93 -14.18
N ASN A 469 -5.68 -14.03 -15.17
CA ASN A 469 -6.95 -13.43 -15.58
C ASN A 469 -7.61 -14.07 -16.81
N LYS A 470 -7.01 -15.10 -17.45
CA LYS A 470 -7.52 -15.66 -18.72
C LYS A 470 -7.51 -17.18 -18.84
N ILE A 471 -6.73 -17.90 -18.04
CA ILE A 471 -6.62 -19.37 -18.16
C ILE A 471 -7.12 -20.03 -16.89
N ASP A 472 -8.04 -20.98 -17.05
CA ASP A 472 -8.50 -21.84 -15.97
C ASP A 472 -7.33 -22.73 -15.50
N ILE A 473 -6.84 -22.46 -14.29
CA ILE A 473 -5.72 -23.20 -13.68
C ILE A 473 -6.07 -24.69 -13.56
N VAL A 474 -7.33 -25.03 -13.31
CA VAL A 474 -7.79 -26.43 -13.21
C VAL A 474 -7.64 -27.12 -14.56
N GLN A 475 -8.07 -26.46 -15.63
CA GLN A 475 -7.93 -26.97 -16.98
C GLN A 475 -6.44 -27.13 -17.36
N TYR A 476 -5.63 -26.12 -17.08
CA TYR A 476 -4.18 -26.18 -17.34
C TYR A 476 -3.51 -27.34 -16.59
N VAL A 477 -3.81 -27.50 -15.30
CA VAL A 477 -3.27 -28.59 -14.47
C VAL A 477 -3.70 -29.95 -15.00
N THR A 478 -4.95 -30.07 -15.45
CA THR A 478 -5.50 -31.30 -16.03
C THR A 478 -4.79 -31.66 -17.34
N ASP A 479 -4.65 -30.70 -18.25
CA ASP A 479 -4.05 -30.91 -19.58
C ASP A 479 -2.53 -31.16 -19.51
N ASN A 480 -1.87 -30.55 -18.52
CA ASN A 480 -0.43 -30.60 -18.35
C ASN A 480 0.00 -31.45 -17.16
N ALA A 481 -0.82 -32.42 -16.73
CA ALA A 481 -0.54 -33.27 -15.56
C ALA A 481 0.82 -33.98 -15.62
N LYS A 482 1.39 -34.17 -16.83
CA LYS A 482 2.74 -34.71 -17.05
C LYS A 482 3.86 -33.80 -16.53
N GLU A 483 3.60 -32.50 -16.38
CA GLU A 483 4.57 -31.51 -15.90
C GLU A 483 4.54 -31.30 -14.38
N ARG A 484 3.72 -32.05 -13.62
CA ARG A 484 3.53 -31.82 -12.17
C ARG A 484 4.82 -31.71 -11.36
N ASN A 485 5.84 -32.48 -11.72
CA ASN A 485 7.14 -32.46 -11.04
C ASN A 485 7.82 -31.09 -11.14
N LYS A 486 7.58 -30.34 -12.22
CA LYS A 486 8.09 -28.97 -12.39
C LYS A 486 7.41 -28.01 -11.42
N TRP A 487 6.09 -28.14 -11.27
CA TRP A 487 5.31 -27.34 -10.34
C TRP A 487 5.68 -27.64 -8.89
N TYR A 488 5.81 -28.91 -8.54
CA TYR A 488 6.20 -29.33 -7.20
C TYR A 488 7.59 -28.81 -6.84
N ARG A 489 8.56 -28.89 -7.77
CA ARG A 489 9.90 -28.34 -7.56
C ARG A 489 9.88 -26.83 -7.37
N GLU A 490 9.06 -26.10 -8.11
CA GLU A 490 8.90 -24.67 -7.89
C GLU A 490 8.24 -24.35 -6.56
N PHE A 491 7.18 -25.08 -6.18
CA PHE A 491 6.53 -24.88 -4.90
C PHE A 491 7.48 -25.17 -3.73
N ILE A 492 8.26 -26.24 -3.82
CA ILE A 492 9.33 -26.57 -2.87
C ILE A 492 10.36 -25.44 -2.83
N ARG A 493 10.83 -24.94 -3.99
CA ARG A 493 11.75 -23.78 -4.06
C ARG A 493 11.15 -22.56 -3.38
N ALA A 494 9.90 -22.22 -3.69
CA ALA A 494 9.19 -21.07 -3.15
C ALA A 494 9.09 -21.16 -1.62
N LYS A 495 8.57 -22.29 -1.10
CA LYS A 495 8.41 -22.52 0.34
C LYS A 495 9.74 -22.53 1.10
N LEU A 496 10.78 -23.15 0.55
CA LEU A 496 12.11 -23.17 1.16
C LEU A 496 12.89 -21.87 0.96
N SER A 497 12.33 -20.89 0.25
CA SER A 497 12.89 -19.54 0.10
C SER A 497 12.17 -18.48 0.94
N GLU A 498 11.06 -18.84 1.60
CA GLU A 498 10.32 -17.93 2.47
C GLU A 498 11.11 -17.61 3.74
N ALA A 499 10.93 -16.41 4.28
CA ALA A 499 11.60 -15.97 5.50
C ALA A 499 11.27 -16.86 6.73
N ALA A 500 10.11 -17.53 6.72
CA ALA A 500 9.69 -18.45 7.76
C ALA A 500 10.70 -19.58 8.04
N VAL A 501 11.48 -20.00 7.03
CA VAL A 501 12.53 -21.04 7.17
C VAL A 501 13.58 -20.65 8.22
N MET A 502 13.81 -19.36 8.46
CA MET A 502 14.77 -18.91 9.47
C MET A 502 14.33 -19.22 10.91
N TYR A 503 13.04 -19.41 11.14
CA TYR A 503 12.45 -19.56 12.47
C TYR A 503 11.84 -20.94 12.71
N ASP A 504 11.56 -21.71 11.64
CA ASP A 504 11.04 -23.07 11.71
C ASP A 504 12.17 -24.10 11.59
N SER A 505 12.33 -24.95 12.61
CA SER A 505 13.40 -25.96 12.65
C SER A 505 13.22 -27.09 11.64
N ASP A 506 11.99 -27.44 11.31
CA ASP A 506 11.71 -28.55 10.39
C ASP A 506 11.89 -28.11 8.93
N LEU A 507 11.52 -26.88 8.60
CA LEU A 507 11.81 -26.31 7.28
C LEU A 507 13.32 -26.21 7.00
N LYS A 508 14.15 -25.91 8.01
CA LYS A 508 15.62 -25.93 7.87
C LYS A 508 16.14 -27.33 7.51
N LYS A 509 15.66 -28.37 8.19
CA LYS A 509 16.04 -29.75 7.89
C LYS A 509 15.67 -30.13 6.46
N LEU A 510 14.47 -29.76 6.01
CA LEU A 510 14.02 -30.02 4.64
C LEU A 510 14.90 -29.28 3.61
N GLN A 511 15.33 -28.06 3.91
CA GLN A 511 16.24 -27.28 3.07
C GLN A 511 17.61 -27.97 2.93
N ASP A 512 18.19 -28.43 4.04
CA ASP A 512 19.45 -29.16 4.05
C ASP A 512 19.37 -30.47 3.26
N MET A 513 18.30 -31.26 3.48
CA MET A 513 18.04 -32.49 2.74
C MET A 513 18.00 -32.26 1.22
N LEU A 514 17.23 -31.25 0.77
CA LEU A 514 17.08 -30.99 -0.66
C LEU A 514 18.37 -30.49 -1.29
N PHE A 515 19.04 -29.51 -0.69
CA PHE A 515 20.21 -28.89 -1.29
C PHE A 515 21.43 -29.81 -1.27
N SER A 516 21.59 -30.65 -0.22
CA SER A 516 22.64 -31.67 -0.19
C SER A 516 22.45 -32.74 -1.26
N GLU A 517 21.22 -33.12 -1.59
CA GLU A 517 20.93 -34.11 -2.63
C GLU A 517 21.04 -33.53 -4.06
N GLN A 518 20.39 -32.40 -4.31
CA GLN A 518 20.23 -31.86 -5.67
C GLN A 518 21.43 -31.01 -6.12
N TYR A 519 22.14 -30.40 -5.17
CA TYR A 519 23.29 -29.56 -5.44
C TYR A 519 24.46 -29.93 -4.52
N PRO A 520 24.91 -31.20 -4.51
CA PRO A 520 25.85 -31.72 -3.52
C PRO A 520 27.17 -30.97 -3.50
N GLU A 521 27.69 -30.57 -4.67
CA GLU A 521 28.93 -29.80 -4.74
C GLU A 521 28.78 -28.42 -4.10
N ARG A 522 27.74 -27.66 -4.49
CA ARG A 522 27.48 -26.34 -3.93
C ARG A 522 27.13 -26.39 -2.45
N TYR A 523 26.36 -27.39 -2.04
CA TYR A 523 25.98 -27.61 -0.66
C TYR A 523 27.19 -28.00 0.18
N ASN A 524 27.98 -28.98 -0.23
CA ASN A 524 29.18 -29.38 0.51
C ASN A 524 30.23 -28.29 0.51
N GLU A 525 30.38 -27.53 -0.58
CA GLU A 525 31.27 -26.38 -0.60
C GLU A 525 30.78 -25.28 0.35
N MET A 526 29.49 -24.94 0.33
CA MET A 526 28.90 -23.97 1.24
C MET A 526 28.99 -24.44 2.70
N THR A 527 28.61 -25.67 3.00
CA THR A 527 28.61 -26.26 4.34
C THR A 527 30.03 -26.48 4.84
N SER A 528 30.98 -26.89 3.99
CA SER A 528 32.40 -26.99 4.37
C SER A 528 32.98 -25.60 4.61
N LYS A 529 32.71 -24.61 3.74
CA LYS A 529 33.12 -23.21 3.96
C LYS A 529 32.55 -22.65 5.25
N LEU A 530 31.27 -22.90 5.53
CA LEU A 530 30.62 -22.48 6.78
C LEU A 530 31.18 -23.25 7.98
N THR A 531 31.25 -24.57 7.94
CA THR A 531 31.77 -25.41 9.03
C THR A 531 33.22 -25.09 9.33
N SER A 532 34.09 -24.95 8.33
CA SER A 532 35.49 -24.54 8.56
C SER A 532 35.58 -23.10 9.06
N SER A 533 34.76 -22.18 8.53
CA SER A 533 34.69 -20.81 9.03
C SER A 533 34.23 -20.74 10.49
N TYR A 534 33.26 -21.56 10.90
CA TYR A 534 32.71 -21.55 12.26
C TYR A 534 33.52 -22.41 13.22
N ALA A 535 34.09 -23.55 12.80
CA ALA A 535 35.01 -24.34 13.60
C ALA A 535 36.30 -23.58 13.91
N LYS A 536 36.83 -22.81 12.95
CA LYS A 536 37.99 -21.95 13.21
C LYS A 536 37.67 -20.78 14.13
N LYS A 537 36.43 -20.26 14.07
CA LYS A 537 35.94 -19.25 15.03
C LYS A 537 35.72 -19.87 16.42
N GLU A 538 35.22 -21.09 16.49
CA GLU A 538 34.98 -21.84 17.73
C GLU A 538 36.30 -22.28 18.39
N GLU A 539 37.30 -22.69 17.62
CA GLU A 539 38.65 -23.01 18.09
C GLU A 539 39.34 -21.76 18.64
N ASN A 540 39.27 -20.64 17.91
CA ASN A 540 39.80 -19.37 18.39
C ASN A 540 39.06 -18.86 19.65
N LEU A 541 37.74 -19.07 19.74
CA LEU A 541 36.97 -18.73 20.94
C LEU A 541 37.30 -19.66 22.11
N ASN A 542 37.55 -20.95 21.86
CA ASN A 542 37.93 -21.94 22.87
C ASN A 542 39.39 -21.80 23.33
N GLU A 543 40.30 -21.34 22.47
CA GLU A 543 41.66 -20.95 22.86
C GLU A 543 41.61 -19.71 23.74
N LYS A 544 40.84 -18.69 23.36
CA LYS A 544 40.60 -17.52 24.21
C LYS A 544 39.92 -17.88 25.53
N LEU A 545 38.98 -18.83 25.51
CA LEU A 545 38.32 -19.33 26.71
C LEU A 545 39.31 -20.09 27.62
N LYS A 546 40.27 -20.83 27.05
CA LYS A 546 41.32 -21.54 27.79
C LYS A 546 42.39 -20.62 28.33
N GLU A 547 42.77 -19.56 27.62
CA GLU A 547 43.68 -18.52 28.13
C GLU A 547 43.03 -17.81 29.34
N LEU A 548 41.75 -17.43 29.23
CA LEU A 548 41.00 -16.81 30.34
C LEU A 548 40.72 -17.74 31.54
N VAL A 549 40.67 -19.06 31.32
CA VAL A 549 40.45 -20.07 32.39
C VAL A 549 41.77 -20.64 32.94
N GLY A 550 42.89 -20.46 32.23
CA GLY A 550 44.22 -20.99 32.56
C GLY A 550 45.16 -19.98 33.25
N GLU A 551 44.74 -18.73 33.40
CA GLU A 551 45.43 -17.70 34.20
C GLU A 551 44.89 -17.58 35.65
N GLN A 552 44.13 -18.58 36.12
CA GLN A 552 43.91 -18.88 37.55
C GLN A 552 44.89 -19.96 38.03
#